data_AF-A0A914S5Q3-F1
#
_entry.id   AF-A0A914S5Q3-F1
#
_cell.length_a   1.000
_cell.length_b   1.000
_cell.length_c   1.000
_cell.angle_alpha   90.00
_cell.angle_beta   90.00
_cell.angle_gamma   90.00
#
_symmetry.space_group_name_H-M   'P 1'
#
loop_
_entity.id
_entity.type
_entity.pdbx_description
1 polymer ?
#
loop_
_entity_poly.entity_id
_entity_poly.type
_entity_poly.pdbx_seq_one_letter_code
_entity_poly.pdbx_strand_id
1 'polypeptide(L)'
;MVQLHALGLLYHIRSSDRLAVNKLVQKCSKSSLRSPFALCYLIPASAIVRLPKTTSSELSPAVSVLQMFCSSPKPALRFAAISMKHPQAVISCNVDLEQLITDQNRSIATLAITTLLKTGAESSVERLMKQISTFVNEISDEFKIVVIEAIRELCSRYPRKHATMMSFLATMLRDDGGFEYKKSIVDTIIAIVEENPDAKEAGLSHLCEFIEDCEHSVLATRVLHLLGREAPSTPNPSRYIRFVYNRVILETTQA
;
A
#
# COMPACT_ATOMS: atom_id res chain seq x y z
N MET A 1 -8.59 -12.62 -28.21
CA MET A 1 -8.61 -14.02 -27.72
C MET A 1 -7.59 -14.91 -28.44
N VAL A 2 -7.57 -15.02 -29.77
CA VAL A 2 -6.60 -15.90 -30.47
C VAL A 2 -5.14 -15.55 -30.17
N GLN A 3 -4.77 -14.27 -30.22
CA GLN A 3 -3.39 -13.82 -29.90
C GLN A 3 -2.94 -14.19 -28.48
N LEU A 4 -3.87 -14.15 -27.50
CA LEU A 4 -3.58 -14.56 -26.13
C LEU A 4 -3.25 -16.05 -26.06
N HIS A 5 -4.11 -16.90 -26.63
CA HIS A 5 -3.92 -18.35 -26.59
C HIS A 5 -2.68 -18.78 -27.37
N ALA A 6 -2.42 -18.15 -28.53
CA ALA A 6 -1.21 -18.39 -29.31
C ALA A 6 0.06 -17.98 -28.52
N LEU A 7 0.02 -16.84 -27.84
CA LEU A 7 1.14 -16.39 -27.00
C LEU A 7 1.34 -17.29 -25.77
N GLY A 8 0.26 -17.73 -25.13
CA GLY A 8 0.29 -18.70 -24.03
C GLY A 8 0.89 -20.03 -24.45
N LEU A 9 0.47 -20.56 -25.61
CA LEU A 9 1.03 -21.78 -26.17
C LEU A 9 2.52 -21.61 -26.53
N LEU A 10 2.90 -20.50 -27.17
CA LEU A 10 4.30 -20.19 -27.49
C LEU A 10 5.17 -20.08 -26.23
N TYR A 11 4.64 -19.49 -25.16
CA TYR A 11 5.32 -19.43 -23.88
C TYR A 11 5.48 -20.84 -23.29
N HIS A 12 4.42 -21.65 -23.24
CA HIS A 12 4.50 -23.02 -22.74
C HIS A 12 5.54 -23.86 -23.49
N ILE A 13 5.56 -23.79 -24.82
CA ILE A 13 6.53 -24.49 -25.67
C ILE A 13 7.97 -24.06 -25.37
N ARG A 14 8.18 -22.76 -25.11
CA ARG A 14 9.52 -22.17 -24.91
C ARG A 14 9.93 -22.07 -23.45
N SER A 15 9.05 -22.42 -22.52
CA SER A 15 9.23 -22.15 -21.08
C SER A 15 10.47 -22.80 -20.47
N SER A 16 10.99 -23.87 -21.11
CA SER A 16 12.23 -24.55 -20.73
C SER A 16 13.51 -23.86 -21.23
N ASP A 17 13.42 -22.96 -22.21
CA ASP A 17 14.56 -22.26 -22.82
C ASP A 17 14.48 -20.74 -22.57
N ARG A 18 15.36 -20.27 -21.68
CA ARG A 18 15.47 -18.86 -21.26
C ARG A 18 15.73 -17.92 -22.44
N LEU A 19 16.57 -18.30 -23.41
CA LEU A 19 16.87 -17.48 -24.58
C LEU A 19 15.67 -17.40 -25.52
N ALA A 20 14.94 -18.50 -25.70
CA ALA A 20 13.75 -18.54 -26.52
C ALA A 20 12.61 -17.67 -25.95
N VAL A 21 12.44 -17.66 -24.62
CA VAL A 21 11.51 -16.76 -23.93
C VAL A 21 11.93 -15.31 -24.09
N ASN A 22 13.20 -14.97 -23.85
CA ASN A 22 13.70 -13.60 -24.02
C ASN A 22 13.50 -13.08 -25.46
N LYS A 23 13.77 -13.91 -26.47
CA LYS A 23 13.51 -13.56 -27.88
C LYS A 23 12.02 -13.39 -28.18
N LEU A 24 11.15 -14.22 -27.57
CA LEU A 24 9.70 -14.06 -27.70
C LEU A 24 9.26 -12.70 -27.15
N VAL A 25 9.71 -12.34 -25.95
CA VAL A 25 9.40 -11.06 -25.29
C VAL A 25 9.88 -9.89 -26.13
N GLN A 26 11.14 -9.89 -26.56
CA GLN A 26 11.69 -8.81 -27.40
C GLN A 26 10.93 -8.65 -28.71
N LYS A 27 10.59 -9.77 -29.37
CA LYS A 27 9.83 -9.74 -30.63
C LYS A 27 8.44 -9.18 -30.41
N CYS A 28 7.76 -9.61 -29.35
CA CYS A 28 6.40 -9.17 -29.06
C CYS A 28 6.32 -7.77 -28.44
N SER A 29 7.39 -7.27 -27.81
CA SER A 29 7.55 -5.88 -27.38
C SER A 29 7.68 -4.92 -28.57
N LYS A 30 8.42 -5.33 -29.61
CA LYS A 30 8.60 -4.53 -30.84
C LYS A 30 7.43 -4.63 -31.81
N SER A 31 6.70 -5.74 -31.82
CA SER A 31 5.50 -5.89 -32.64
C SER A 31 4.27 -5.38 -31.91
N SER A 32 3.45 -4.53 -32.54
CA SER A 32 2.16 -4.09 -31.99
C SER A 32 1.20 -5.28 -31.83
N LEU A 33 1.25 -5.95 -30.67
CA LEU A 33 0.21 -6.88 -30.27
C LEU A 33 -1.09 -6.08 -30.12
N ARG A 34 -2.07 -6.43 -30.94
CA ARG A 34 -3.35 -5.72 -30.99
C ARG A 34 -4.25 -6.08 -29.80
N SER A 35 -4.11 -7.28 -29.25
CA SER A 35 -4.95 -7.77 -28.15
C SER A 35 -4.44 -7.26 -26.79
N PRO A 36 -5.27 -6.51 -26.04
CA PRO A 36 -4.95 -6.08 -24.67
C PRO A 36 -4.61 -7.27 -23.76
N PHE A 37 -5.33 -8.38 -23.90
CA PHE A 37 -5.06 -9.59 -23.12
C PHE A 37 -3.70 -10.23 -23.44
N ALA A 38 -3.29 -10.24 -24.71
CA ALA A 38 -1.97 -10.76 -25.09
C ALA A 38 -0.83 -9.87 -24.54
N LEU A 39 -1.06 -8.56 -24.50
CA LEU A 39 -0.18 -7.59 -23.84
C LEU A 39 -0.12 -7.83 -22.32
N CYS A 40 -1.25 -8.06 -21.66
CA CYS A 40 -1.30 -8.41 -20.24
C CYS A 40 -0.64 -9.76 -19.93
N TYR A 41 -0.67 -10.74 -20.85
CA TYR A 41 -0.03 -12.04 -20.68
C TYR A 41 1.49 -12.01 -20.93
N LEU A 42 1.95 -11.04 -21.71
CA LEU A 42 3.37 -10.76 -21.88
C LEU A 42 4.05 -10.39 -20.57
N ILE A 43 3.34 -9.75 -19.64
CA ILE A 43 3.85 -9.35 -18.33
C ILE A 43 4.21 -10.62 -17.50
N PRO A 44 3.32 -11.60 -17.26
CA PRO A 44 3.68 -12.87 -16.65
C PRO A 44 4.71 -13.71 -17.44
N ALA A 45 4.78 -13.58 -18.77
CA ALA A 45 5.72 -14.33 -19.61
C ALA A 45 7.12 -13.69 -19.69
N SER A 46 7.20 -12.36 -19.59
CA SER A 46 8.43 -11.55 -19.53
C SER A 46 8.97 -11.42 -18.13
N ALA A 47 8.06 -11.48 -17.14
CA ALA A 47 8.44 -11.84 -15.80
C ALA A 47 8.88 -13.29 -15.86
N ILE A 48 10.16 -13.45 -15.65
CA ILE A 48 10.86 -14.69 -15.45
C ILE A 48 10.43 -15.26 -14.08
N VAL A 49 9.12 -15.37 -13.82
CA VAL A 49 8.47 -15.72 -12.54
C VAL A 49 8.78 -17.16 -12.13
N ARG A 50 9.34 -17.96 -13.04
CA ARG A 50 9.70 -19.36 -12.78
C ARG A 50 11.18 -19.67 -12.92
N LEU A 51 12.06 -18.72 -13.25
CA LEU A 51 13.50 -18.98 -13.23
C LEU A 51 14.12 -18.31 -11.99
N PRO A 52 14.56 -19.09 -10.99
CA PRO A 52 15.32 -18.52 -9.89
C PRO A 52 16.60 -17.85 -10.44
N LYS A 53 16.94 -16.67 -9.91
CA LYS A 53 18.15 -15.88 -10.24
C LYS A 53 18.13 -15.20 -11.64
N THR A 54 17.15 -14.34 -11.87
CA THR A 54 17.11 -13.44 -13.03
C THR A 54 18.09 -12.28 -12.85
N THR A 55 18.92 -12.01 -13.86
CA THR A 55 19.83 -10.85 -13.86
C THR A 55 19.10 -9.58 -14.29
N SER A 56 19.61 -8.41 -13.91
CA SER A 56 19.05 -7.10 -14.30
C SER A 56 19.00 -6.91 -15.82
N SER A 57 19.99 -7.42 -16.56
CA SER A 57 20.04 -7.28 -18.03
C SER A 57 18.92 -8.04 -18.72
N GLU A 58 18.47 -9.16 -18.14
CA GLU A 58 17.38 -9.97 -18.69
C GLU A 58 16.01 -9.43 -18.33
N LEU A 59 15.91 -8.66 -17.25
CA LEU A 59 14.68 -7.96 -16.86
C LEU A 59 14.42 -6.72 -17.70
N SER A 60 15.46 -6.13 -18.34
CA SER A 60 15.36 -4.88 -19.08
C SER A 60 14.22 -4.85 -20.12
N PRO A 61 14.01 -5.87 -20.98
CA PRO A 61 12.90 -5.86 -21.93
C PRO A 61 11.53 -5.88 -21.26
N ALA A 62 11.39 -6.58 -20.12
CA ALA A 62 10.16 -6.63 -19.36
C ALA A 62 9.85 -5.28 -18.71
N VAL A 63 10.87 -4.63 -18.15
CA VAL A 63 10.79 -3.27 -17.58
C VAL A 63 10.35 -2.28 -18.66
N SER A 64 10.93 -2.30 -19.86
CA SER A 64 10.52 -1.38 -20.94
C SER A 64 9.05 -1.56 -21.36
N VAL A 65 8.53 -2.79 -21.36
CA VAL A 65 7.11 -3.04 -21.63
C VAL A 65 6.22 -2.53 -20.51
N LEU A 66 6.62 -2.73 -19.25
CA LEU A 66 5.89 -2.20 -18.09
C LEU A 66 5.80 -0.67 -18.12
N GLN A 67 6.92 0.00 -18.39
CA GLN A 67 6.96 1.46 -18.52
C GLN A 67 6.02 1.96 -19.62
N MET A 68 6.01 1.30 -20.77
CA MET A 68 5.07 1.61 -21.85
C MET A 68 3.60 1.45 -21.42
N PHE A 69 3.31 0.48 -20.56
CA PHE A 69 1.93 0.25 -20.09
C PHE A 69 1.51 1.28 -19.05
N CYS A 70 2.41 1.73 -18.19
CA CYS A 70 2.18 2.83 -17.24
C CYS A 70 1.75 4.11 -17.98
N SER A 71 2.38 4.45 -19.09
CA SER A 71 2.03 5.64 -19.88
C SER A 71 0.90 5.42 -20.90
N SER A 72 0.22 4.26 -20.88
CA SER A 72 -0.79 3.95 -21.89
C SER A 72 -2.09 4.73 -21.68
N PRO A 73 -2.75 5.22 -22.75
CA PRO A 73 -4.08 5.81 -22.64
C PRO A 73 -5.18 4.78 -22.32
N LYS A 74 -4.86 3.48 -22.33
CA LYS A 74 -5.83 2.40 -22.08
C LYS A 74 -5.77 1.96 -20.61
N PRO A 75 -6.85 2.14 -19.81
CA PRO A 75 -6.89 1.74 -18.41
C PRO A 75 -6.50 0.28 -18.16
N ALA A 76 -6.91 -0.64 -19.04
CA ALA A 76 -6.58 -2.06 -18.93
C ALA A 76 -5.07 -2.34 -18.97
N LEU A 77 -4.28 -1.56 -19.73
CA LEU A 77 -2.84 -1.74 -19.81
C LEU A 77 -2.14 -1.18 -18.56
N ARG A 78 -2.57 -0.01 -18.07
CA ARG A 78 -2.09 0.57 -16.80
C ARG A 78 -2.34 -0.38 -15.62
N PHE A 79 -3.55 -0.95 -15.56
CA PHE A 79 -3.91 -1.95 -14.55
C PHE A 79 -3.02 -3.20 -14.62
N ALA A 80 -2.73 -3.67 -15.84
CA ALA A 80 -1.86 -4.83 -16.03
C ALA A 80 -0.41 -4.58 -15.61
N ALA A 81 0.10 -3.36 -15.83
CA ALA A 81 1.43 -2.97 -15.36
C ALA A 81 1.56 -3.10 -13.84
N ILE A 82 0.54 -2.64 -13.10
CA ILE A 82 0.51 -2.68 -11.63
C ILE A 82 0.30 -4.10 -11.10
N SER A 83 -0.46 -4.94 -11.81
CA SER A 83 -0.74 -6.33 -11.41
C SER A 83 0.49 -7.27 -11.51
N MET A 84 1.64 -6.76 -11.94
CA MET A 84 2.88 -7.51 -12.05
C MET A 84 3.41 -7.97 -10.68
N LYS A 85 3.75 -9.25 -10.55
CA LYS A 85 4.17 -9.85 -9.28
C LYS A 85 5.69 -10.04 -9.11
N HIS A 86 6.52 -9.61 -10.06
CA HIS A 86 7.97 -9.80 -9.99
C HIS A 86 8.66 -8.60 -9.31
N PRO A 87 9.13 -8.71 -8.05
CA PRO A 87 9.52 -7.55 -7.24
C PRO A 87 10.57 -6.65 -7.91
N GLN A 88 11.63 -7.23 -8.48
CA GLN A 88 12.71 -6.46 -9.12
C GLN A 88 12.24 -5.67 -10.35
N ALA A 89 11.26 -6.19 -11.09
CA ALA A 89 10.73 -5.49 -12.26
C ALA A 89 9.86 -4.31 -11.81
N VAL A 90 9.03 -4.53 -10.79
CA VAL A 90 8.15 -3.49 -10.22
C VAL A 90 8.97 -2.37 -9.60
N ILE A 91 10.00 -2.69 -8.81
CA ILE A 91 10.90 -1.69 -8.21
C ILE A 91 11.53 -0.80 -9.28
N SER A 92 11.94 -1.38 -10.42
CA SER A 92 12.53 -0.63 -11.54
C SER A 92 11.54 0.34 -12.21
N CYS A 93 10.23 0.14 -12.01
CA CYS A 93 9.17 0.98 -12.54
C CYS A 93 8.53 1.90 -11.48
N ASN A 94 9.06 2.00 -10.26
CA ASN A 94 8.46 2.80 -9.19
C ASN A 94 8.20 4.25 -9.62
N VAL A 95 9.14 4.88 -10.35
CA VAL A 95 8.98 6.27 -10.83
C VAL A 95 7.80 6.38 -11.81
N ASP A 96 7.63 5.40 -12.69
CA ASP A 96 6.53 5.35 -13.66
C ASP A 96 5.19 5.07 -12.97
N LEU A 97 5.21 4.25 -11.91
CA LEU A 97 4.03 3.95 -11.08
C LEU A 97 3.58 5.15 -10.25
N GLU A 98 4.48 6.03 -9.81
CA GLU A 98 4.12 7.27 -9.09
C GLU A 98 3.20 8.19 -9.93
N GLN A 99 3.34 8.17 -11.27
CA GLN A 99 2.46 8.92 -12.16
C GLN A 99 1.01 8.40 -12.16
N LEU A 100 0.81 7.14 -11.77
CA LEU A 100 -0.50 6.51 -11.71
C LEU A 100 -1.26 6.83 -10.41
N ILE A 101 -0.63 7.47 -9.42
CA ILE A 101 -1.31 7.93 -8.21
C ILE A 101 -2.40 8.96 -8.57
N THR A 102 -2.16 9.78 -9.58
CA THR A 102 -3.11 10.80 -10.09
C THR A 102 -3.98 10.29 -11.23
N ASP A 103 -4.11 8.96 -11.41
CA ASP A 103 -4.94 8.39 -12.48
C ASP A 103 -6.42 8.71 -12.25
N GLN A 104 -7.14 9.03 -13.34
CA GLN A 104 -8.58 9.24 -13.32
C GLN A 104 -9.35 8.00 -12.82
N ASN A 105 -8.81 6.81 -13.04
CA ASN A 105 -9.38 5.58 -12.52
C ASN A 105 -8.88 5.32 -11.09
N ARG A 106 -9.78 5.48 -10.12
CA ARG A 106 -9.48 5.34 -8.69
C ARG A 106 -8.95 3.96 -8.32
N SER A 107 -9.43 2.89 -8.96
CA SER A 107 -8.90 1.54 -8.72
C SER A 107 -7.45 1.40 -9.16
N ILE A 108 -7.07 2.03 -10.28
CA ILE A 108 -5.68 2.06 -10.76
C ILE A 108 -4.81 2.86 -9.79
N ALA A 109 -5.25 4.04 -9.37
CA ALA A 109 -4.53 4.86 -8.41
C ALA A 109 -4.33 4.17 -7.06
N THR A 110 -5.37 3.54 -6.50
CA THR A 110 -5.26 2.76 -5.25
C THR A 110 -4.30 1.59 -5.39
N LEU A 111 -4.34 0.87 -6.51
CA LEU A 111 -3.41 -0.23 -6.77
C LEU A 111 -1.97 0.28 -6.95
N ALA A 112 -1.77 1.43 -7.59
CA ALA A 112 -0.46 2.04 -7.73
C ALA A 112 0.11 2.43 -6.36
N ILE A 113 -0.70 3.07 -5.50
CA ILE A 113 -0.33 3.42 -4.13
C ILE A 113 0.08 2.17 -3.34
N THR A 114 -0.78 1.15 -3.29
CA THR A 114 -0.48 -0.08 -2.53
C THR A 114 0.76 -0.79 -3.05
N THR A 115 0.98 -0.78 -4.36
CA THR A 115 2.18 -1.34 -4.99
C THR A 115 3.42 -0.54 -4.59
N LEU A 116 3.37 0.79 -4.66
CA LEU A 116 4.46 1.68 -4.27
C LEU A 116 4.80 1.58 -2.78
N LEU A 117 3.81 1.42 -1.90
CA LEU A 117 4.06 1.15 -0.48
C LEU A 117 4.74 -0.21 -0.30
N LYS A 118 4.41 -1.21 -1.13
CA LYS A 118 5.02 -2.54 -1.08
C LYS A 118 6.40 -2.63 -1.74
N THR A 119 6.76 -1.74 -2.67
CA THR A 119 8.02 -1.80 -3.43
C THR A 119 8.91 -0.56 -3.26
N GLY A 120 8.43 0.44 -2.53
CA GLY A 120 9.15 1.69 -2.26
C GLY A 120 10.36 1.49 -1.37
N ALA A 121 11.37 2.33 -1.59
CA ALA A 121 12.53 2.43 -0.71
C ALA A 121 12.18 3.28 0.53
N GLU A 122 12.97 3.16 1.59
CA GLU A 122 12.80 3.97 2.80
C GLU A 122 12.82 5.48 2.53
N SER A 123 13.65 5.91 1.56
CA SER A 123 13.77 7.32 1.15
C SER A 123 12.52 7.89 0.46
N SER A 124 11.67 7.05 -0.13
CA SER A 124 10.44 7.50 -0.81
C SER A 124 9.25 7.65 0.13
N VAL A 125 9.33 7.12 1.37
CA VAL A 125 8.19 7.06 2.30
C VAL A 125 7.55 8.43 2.52
N GLU A 126 8.33 9.46 2.83
CA GLU A 126 7.82 10.81 3.10
C GLU A 126 7.12 11.43 1.88
N ARG A 127 7.68 11.24 0.68
CA ARG A 127 7.08 11.74 -0.57
C ARG A 127 5.76 11.03 -0.86
N LEU A 128 5.74 9.69 -0.74
CA LEU A 128 4.55 8.88 -0.97
C LEU A 128 3.43 9.26 0.00
N MET A 129 3.72 9.39 1.30
CA MET A 129 2.71 9.80 2.29
C MET A 129 2.05 11.14 1.91
N LYS A 130 2.83 12.14 1.47
CA LYS A 130 2.29 13.44 1.02
C LYS A 130 1.36 13.33 -0.18
N GLN A 131 1.72 12.53 -1.18
CA GLN A 131 0.89 12.32 -2.38
C GLN A 131 -0.39 11.52 -2.06
N ILE A 132 -0.28 10.56 -1.15
CA ILE A 132 -1.41 9.72 -0.75
C ILE A 132 -2.42 10.53 0.06
N SER A 133 -1.99 11.49 0.90
CA SER A 133 -2.91 12.34 1.69
C SER A 133 -3.98 13.02 0.83
N THR A 134 -3.60 13.56 -0.33
CA THR A 134 -4.55 14.22 -1.23
C THR A 134 -5.52 13.24 -1.88
N PHE A 135 -5.06 12.04 -2.22
CA PHE A 135 -5.88 11.03 -2.90
C PHE A 135 -6.86 10.31 -1.95
N VAL A 136 -6.42 10.02 -0.73
CA VAL A 136 -7.18 9.22 0.25
C VAL A 136 -8.51 9.88 0.63
N ASN A 137 -8.59 11.20 0.59
CA ASN A 137 -9.82 11.94 0.88
C ASN A 137 -10.87 11.85 -0.24
N GLU A 138 -10.48 11.36 -1.43
CA GLU A 138 -11.35 11.27 -2.61
C GLU A 138 -11.89 9.85 -2.87
N ILE A 139 -11.59 8.89 -1.98
CA ILE A 139 -11.95 7.48 -2.14
C ILE A 139 -12.86 6.97 -1.01
N SER A 140 -13.56 5.87 -1.27
CA SER A 140 -14.41 5.21 -0.28
C SER A 140 -13.58 4.56 0.84
N ASP A 141 -14.22 4.38 1.98
CA ASP A 141 -13.64 3.75 3.17
C ASP A 141 -13.06 2.35 2.88
N GLU A 142 -13.70 1.57 2.01
CA GLU A 142 -13.17 0.26 1.56
C GLU A 142 -11.77 0.38 0.95
N PHE A 143 -11.53 1.39 0.10
CA PHE A 143 -10.21 1.61 -0.47
C PHE A 143 -9.23 2.21 0.53
N LYS A 144 -9.71 3.06 1.46
CA LYS A 144 -8.85 3.60 2.54
C LYS A 144 -8.32 2.49 3.44
N ILE A 145 -9.15 1.50 3.78
CA ILE A 145 -8.75 0.31 4.57
C ILE A 145 -7.59 -0.42 3.89
N VAL A 146 -7.65 -0.61 2.57
CA VAL A 146 -6.56 -1.25 1.81
C VAL A 146 -5.26 -0.43 1.87
N VAL A 147 -5.33 0.91 1.89
CA VAL A 147 -4.16 1.77 2.06
C VAL A 147 -3.58 1.63 3.47
N ILE A 148 -4.42 1.58 4.50
CA ILE A 148 -4.01 1.42 5.91
C ILE A 148 -3.26 0.10 6.12
N GLU A 149 -3.75 -1.00 5.55
CA GLU A 149 -3.06 -2.30 5.60
C GLU A 149 -1.66 -2.23 4.97
N ALA A 150 -1.54 -1.54 3.83
CA ALA A 150 -0.23 -1.34 3.19
C ALA A 150 0.72 -0.46 4.03
N ILE A 151 0.18 0.54 4.75
CA ILE A 151 0.97 1.38 5.67
C ILE A 151 1.45 0.56 6.88
N ARG A 152 0.64 -0.36 7.39
CA ARG A 152 1.04 -1.27 8.46
C ARG A 152 2.24 -2.12 8.06
N GLU A 153 2.17 -2.75 6.88
CA GLU A 153 3.28 -3.52 6.32
C GLU A 153 4.55 -2.66 6.15
N LEU A 154 4.38 -1.40 5.71
CA LEU A 154 5.47 -0.45 5.53
C LEU A 154 6.12 -0.05 6.86
N CYS A 155 5.33 0.16 7.93
CA CYS A 155 5.83 0.44 9.27
C CYS A 155 6.69 -0.69 9.82
N SER A 156 6.23 -1.94 9.64
CA SER A 156 6.98 -3.13 10.05
C SER A 156 8.31 -3.24 9.28
N ARG A 157 8.31 -2.85 7.99
CA ARG A 157 9.52 -2.86 7.15
C ARG A 157 10.51 -1.73 7.46
N TYR A 158 10.02 -0.54 7.76
CA TYR A 158 10.85 0.64 8.06
C TYR A 158 10.48 1.27 9.42
N PRO A 159 10.82 0.62 10.56
CA PRO A 159 10.41 1.07 11.88
C PRO A 159 10.88 2.49 12.22
N ARG A 160 12.03 2.92 11.70
CA ARG A 160 12.58 4.28 11.92
C ARG A 160 11.75 5.40 11.31
N LYS A 161 10.87 5.09 10.35
CA LYS A 161 9.96 6.05 9.73
C LYS A 161 8.58 6.10 10.42
N HIS A 162 8.42 5.44 11.57
CA HIS A 162 7.15 5.37 12.30
C HIS A 162 6.51 6.74 12.53
N ALA A 163 7.30 7.77 12.85
CA ALA A 163 6.78 9.12 13.13
C ALA A 163 5.96 9.69 11.96
N THR A 164 6.46 9.56 10.72
CA THR A 164 5.76 10.04 9.52
C THR A 164 4.48 9.27 9.27
N MET A 165 4.55 7.93 9.31
CA MET A 165 3.40 7.06 9.05
C MET A 165 2.33 7.18 10.14
N MET A 166 2.75 7.35 11.39
CA MET A 166 1.86 7.52 12.52
C MET A 166 1.15 8.88 12.50
N SER A 167 1.86 9.96 12.16
CA SER A 167 1.24 11.28 11.97
C SER A 167 0.22 11.28 10.82
N PHE A 168 0.51 10.55 9.74
CA PHE A 168 -0.40 10.35 8.63
C PHE A 168 -1.67 9.58 9.07
N LEU A 169 -1.52 8.45 9.76
CA LEU A 169 -2.64 7.67 10.32
C LEU A 169 -3.47 8.47 11.32
N ALA A 170 -2.83 9.27 12.19
CA ALA A 170 -3.52 10.11 13.16
C ALA A 170 -4.36 11.21 12.49
N THR A 171 -3.87 11.76 11.38
CA THR A 171 -4.64 12.72 10.58
C THR A 171 -5.88 12.05 9.99
N MET A 172 -5.70 10.90 9.35
CA MET A 172 -6.80 10.08 8.83
C MET A 172 -7.81 9.64 9.90
N LEU A 173 -7.35 9.42 11.14
CA LEU A 173 -8.19 9.03 12.27
C LEU A 173 -9.08 10.17 12.75
N ARG A 174 -8.71 11.44 12.49
CA ARG A 174 -9.55 12.61 12.83
C ARG A 174 -10.61 12.88 11.76
N ASP A 175 -10.31 12.63 10.49
CA ASP A 175 -11.23 12.87 9.37
C ASP A 175 -12.47 11.97 9.42
N ASP A 176 -13.62 12.46 8.93
CA ASP A 176 -14.87 11.69 8.89
C ASP A 176 -14.72 10.33 8.19
N GLY A 177 -15.40 9.31 8.74
CA GLY A 177 -15.44 7.99 8.14
C GLY A 177 -16.18 6.97 8.98
N GLY A 178 -16.51 5.84 8.37
CA GLY A 178 -17.26 4.75 8.98
C GLY A 178 -16.46 3.96 10.00
N PHE A 179 -17.19 3.15 10.78
CA PHE A 179 -16.64 2.36 11.88
C PHE A 179 -15.49 1.43 11.44
N GLU A 180 -15.65 0.64 10.38
CA GLU A 180 -14.61 -0.31 9.94
C GLU A 180 -13.32 0.39 9.50
N TYR A 181 -13.44 1.57 8.90
CA TYR A 181 -12.29 2.39 8.52
C TYR A 181 -11.55 2.92 9.74
N LYS A 182 -12.26 3.54 10.69
CA LYS A 182 -11.68 4.02 11.96
C LYS A 182 -11.06 2.86 12.75
N LYS A 183 -11.73 1.71 12.79
CA LYS A 183 -11.24 0.48 13.42
C LYS A 183 -9.92 0.03 12.80
N SER A 184 -9.83 -0.01 11.47
CA SER A 184 -8.58 -0.38 10.77
C SER A 184 -7.41 0.54 11.12
N ILE A 185 -7.65 1.85 11.25
CA ILE A 185 -6.61 2.80 11.69
C ILE A 185 -6.19 2.54 13.13
N VAL A 186 -7.14 2.43 14.06
CA VAL A 186 -6.87 2.18 15.48
C VAL A 186 -6.09 0.87 15.65
N ASP A 187 -6.53 -0.21 14.99
CA ASP A 187 -5.86 -1.51 15.00
C ASP A 187 -4.42 -1.41 14.46
N THR A 188 -4.20 -0.57 13.45
CA THR A 188 -2.87 -0.33 12.88
C THR A 188 -1.97 0.47 13.81
N ILE A 189 -2.48 1.54 14.44
CA ILE A 189 -1.70 2.32 15.42
C ILE A 189 -1.34 1.46 16.62
N ILE A 190 -2.28 0.65 17.13
CA ILE A 190 -2.03 -0.31 18.21
C ILE A 190 -0.88 -1.26 17.82
N ALA A 191 -0.95 -1.87 16.65
CA ALA A 191 0.10 -2.78 16.18
C ALA A 191 1.47 -2.10 16.10
N ILE A 192 1.54 -0.86 15.60
CA ILE A 192 2.81 -0.11 15.52
C ILE A 192 3.36 0.18 16.93
N VAL A 193 2.50 0.53 17.88
CA VAL A 193 2.90 0.79 19.29
C VAL A 193 3.41 -0.47 19.98
N GLU A 194 2.78 -1.62 19.72
CA GLU A 194 3.17 -2.91 20.28
C GLU A 194 4.48 -3.43 19.69
N GLU A 195 4.71 -3.21 18.39
CA GLU A 195 5.88 -3.69 17.66
C GLU A 195 7.11 -2.76 17.79
N ASN A 196 6.91 -1.46 18.07
CA ASN A 196 7.98 -0.46 18.11
C ASN A 196 7.94 0.42 19.39
N PRO A 197 8.89 0.24 20.34
CA PRO A 197 8.98 1.05 21.55
C PRO A 197 9.11 2.56 21.29
N ASP A 198 9.84 2.96 20.24
CA ASP A 198 10.06 4.38 19.90
C ASP A 198 8.75 5.05 19.44
N ALA A 199 7.79 4.26 18.95
CA ALA A 199 6.49 4.73 18.50
C ALA A 199 5.46 4.83 19.64
N LYS A 200 5.76 4.28 20.82
CA LYS A 200 4.81 4.15 21.93
C LYS A 200 4.25 5.49 22.39
N GLU A 201 5.13 6.45 22.68
CA GLU A 201 4.69 7.76 23.18
C GLU A 201 3.79 8.49 22.19
N ALA A 202 4.20 8.56 20.92
CA ALA A 202 3.46 9.24 19.87
C ALA A 202 2.12 8.55 19.59
N GLY A 203 2.10 7.22 19.53
CA GLY A 203 0.88 6.46 19.22
C GLY A 203 -0.15 6.58 20.33
N LEU A 204 0.26 6.47 21.59
CA LEU A 204 -0.63 6.69 22.73
C LEU A 204 -1.18 8.13 22.76
N SER A 205 -0.36 9.13 22.40
CA SER A 205 -0.82 10.53 22.33
C SER A 205 -1.93 10.71 21.29
N HIS A 206 -1.75 10.20 20.07
CA HIS A 206 -2.76 10.31 19.02
C HIS A 206 -4.04 9.55 19.34
N LEU A 207 -3.94 8.38 19.96
CA LEU A 207 -5.10 7.62 20.40
C LEU A 207 -5.84 8.32 21.55
N CYS A 208 -5.13 9.01 22.44
CA CYS A 208 -5.71 9.83 23.48
C CYS A 208 -6.52 11.01 22.93
N GLU A 209 -5.98 11.73 21.95
CA GLU A 209 -6.71 12.79 21.24
C GLU A 209 -7.98 12.23 20.59
N PHE A 210 -7.88 11.06 19.94
CA PHE A 210 -9.03 10.44 19.28
C PHE A 210 -10.17 10.11 20.24
N ILE A 211 -9.88 9.57 21.44
CA ILE A 211 -10.94 9.17 22.38
C ILE A 211 -11.66 10.32 23.06
N GLU A 212 -11.13 11.56 23.02
CA GLU A 212 -11.81 12.73 23.58
C GLU A 212 -13.15 12.96 22.87
N ASP A 213 -13.16 12.87 21.53
CA ASP A 213 -14.32 13.12 20.67
C ASP A 213 -14.85 11.84 19.99
N CYS A 214 -14.40 10.65 20.41
CA CYS A 214 -14.80 9.40 19.76
C CYS A 214 -16.26 9.04 20.07
N GLU A 215 -17.09 8.97 19.04
CA GLU A 215 -18.49 8.54 19.13
C GLU A 215 -18.66 7.01 19.23
N HIS A 216 -17.63 6.23 18.90
CA HIS A 216 -17.68 4.77 18.87
C HIS A 216 -17.20 4.15 20.18
N SER A 217 -18.13 3.76 21.05
CA SER A 217 -17.84 3.16 22.37
C SER A 217 -16.90 1.94 22.29
N VAL A 218 -17.05 1.08 21.28
CA VAL A 218 -16.20 -0.09 21.07
C VAL A 218 -14.74 0.30 20.79
N LEU A 219 -14.50 1.35 19.99
CA LEU A 219 -13.15 1.83 19.69
C LEU A 219 -12.55 2.54 20.90
N ALA A 220 -13.33 3.38 21.58
CA ALA A 220 -12.90 4.04 22.81
C ALA A 220 -12.48 3.01 23.87
N THR A 221 -13.28 1.97 24.10
CA THR A 221 -12.97 0.87 25.04
C THR A 221 -11.66 0.17 24.66
N ARG A 222 -11.44 -0.10 23.37
CA ARG A 222 -10.22 -0.76 22.88
C ARG A 222 -8.98 0.10 23.08
N VAL A 223 -9.08 1.41 22.86
CA VAL A 223 -7.99 2.35 23.14
C VAL A 223 -7.73 2.46 24.64
N LEU A 224 -8.77 2.56 25.47
CA LEU A 224 -8.63 2.59 26.94
C LEU A 224 -7.95 1.31 27.46
N HIS A 225 -8.27 0.15 26.89
CA HIS A 225 -7.58 -1.10 27.21
C HIS A 225 -6.07 -1.03 26.91
N LEU A 226 -5.69 -0.51 25.73
CA LEU A 226 -4.29 -0.30 25.38
C LEU A 226 -3.62 0.69 26.35
N LEU A 227 -4.26 1.82 26.64
CA LEU A 227 -3.74 2.83 27.57
C LEU A 227 -3.52 2.24 28.96
N GLY A 228 -4.47 1.45 29.47
CA GLY A 228 -4.33 0.79 30.78
C GLY A 228 -3.11 -0.15 30.86
N ARG A 229 -2.72 -0.76 29.74
CA ARG A 229 -1.56 -1.65 29.67
C ARG A 229 -0.24 -0.91 29.43
N GLU A 230 -0.23 0.05 28.50
CA GLU A 230 1.00 0.66 28.00
C GLU A 230 1.34 1.99 28.69
N ALA A 231 0.34 2.82 29.04
CA ALA A 231 0.56 4.15 29.60
C ALA A 231 1.35 4.15 30.93
N PRO A 232 1.11 3.22 31.89
CA PRO A 232 1.87 3.17 33.14
C PRO A 232 3.37 2.92 32.93
N SER A 233 3.74 2.29 31.81
CA SER A 233 5.12 1.96 31.47
C SER A 233 5.85 3.09 30.74
N THR A 234 5.17 4.20 30.45
CA THR A 234 5.78 5.35 29.80
C THR A 234 6.54 6.22 30.81
N PRO A 235 7.52 7.05 30.36
CA PRO A 235 8.23 7.98 31.24
C PRO A 235 7.33 8.97 31.99
N ASN A 236 6.19 9.37 31.41
CA ASN A 236 5.27 10.35 31.99
C ASN A 236 3.81 9.85 31.99
N PRO A 237 3.42 8.90 32.85
CA PRO A 237 2.07 8.33 32.86
C PRO A 237 0.96 9.33 33.20
N SER A 238 1.28 10.36 33.98
CA SER A 238 0.32 11.37 34.43
C SER A 238 -0.34 12.15 33.30
N ARG A 239 0.30 12.27 32.13
CA ARG A 239 -0.24 12.99 30.97
C ARG A 239 -1.52 12.35 30.43
N TYR A 240 -1.70 11.04 30.64
CA TYR A 240 -2.84 10.29 30.11
C TYR A 240 -4.09 10.40 30.98
N ILE A 241 -3.93 10.79 32.24
CA ILE A 241 -4.98 10.82 33.26
C ILE A 241 -6.16 11.70 32.82
N ARG A 242 -5.88 12.88 32.24
CA ARG A 242 -6.91 13.82 31.77
C ARG A 242 -7.87 13.17 30.78
N PHE A 243 -7.33 12.47 29.79
CA PHE A 243 -8.11 11.83 28.73
C PHE A 243 -9.03 10.74 29.28
N VAL A 244 -8.54 9.95 30.23
CA VAL A 244 -9.32 8.91 30.90
C VAL A 244 -10.46 9.52 31.74
N TYR A 245 -10.17 10.56 32.54
CA TYR A 245 -11.20 11.24 33.33
C TYR A 245 -12.27 11.89 32.48
N ASN A 246 -11.89 12.58 31.39
CA ASN A 246 -12.85 13.19 30.47
C ASN A 246 -13.85 12.15 29.96
N ARG A 247 -13.40 10.93 29.66
CA ARG A 247 -14.30 9.89 29.17
C ARG A 247 -15.22 9.29 30.23
N VAL A 248 -14.73 9.13 31.46
CA VAL A 248 -15.56 8.71 32.61
C VAL A 248 -16.69 9.71 32.85
N ILE A 249 -16.38 11.01 32.79
CA ILE A 249 -17.38 12.07 33.02
C ILE A 249 -18.43 12.08 31.89
N LEU A 250 -18.00 11.98 30.63
CA LEU A 250 -18.90 12.01 29.47
C LEU A 250 -19.89 10.84 29.44
N GLU A 251 -19.47 9.63 29.81
CA GLU A 251 -20.41 8.49 29.92
C GLU A 251 -21.49 8.74 30.97
N THR A 252 -21.15 9.46 32.05
CA THR A 252 -22.11 9.80 33.11
C THR A 252 -23.19 10.79 32.64
N THR A 253 -22.93 11.54 31.56
CA THR A 253 -23.87 12.52 30.98
C THR A 253 -24.72 11.98 29.84
N GLN A 254 -24.38 10.81 29.29
CA GLN A 254 -25.11 10.15 28.19
C GLN A 254 -26.01 9.00 28.67
N ALA A 255 -25.93 8.64 29.95
CA ALA A 255 -26.79 7.67 30.64
C ALA A 255 -27.97 8.36 31.32
#